data_AF-A0A161MMT3-F1
#
_entry.id   AF-A0A161MMT3-F1
#
_cell.length_a   1.000
_cell.length_b   1.000
_cell.length_c   1.000
_cell.angle_alpha   90.00
_cell.angle_beta   90.00
_cell.angle_gamma   90.00
#
_symmetry.space_group_name_H-M   'P 1'
#
loop_
_entity.id
_entity.type
_entity.pdbx_description
1 polymer ?
#
loop_
_entity_poly.entity_id
_entity_poly.type
_entity_poly.pdbx_seq_one_letter_code
_entity_poly.pdbx_strand_id
1 'polypeptide(L)'
;LEQNKPEDQYDENTLKIIDEANKARSRLESAERSLQDVERELSRVKDSLEKDYGPEDEFIPLDGQCYSYSDREYTYKLCPFDQVVQMGKSGGSETRLGVWAGWLEDSQYKTMLYDKGQTCWNGPQRSTRVTLNCGLETAVIGASEPNKCEYELILKTPAACKFPSQTQPVDTHDEF
;
A
#
# COMPACT_ATOMS: atom_id res chain seq x y z
N LEU A 1 -64.56 16.75 9.90
CA LEU A 1 -63.76 17.24 8.75
C LEU A 1 -63.22 18.60 9.14
N GLU A 2 -62.01 18.67 9.69
CA GLU A 2 -61.26 19.94 9.78
C GLU A 2 -59.83 19.63 9.36
N GLN A 3 -59.65 19.54 8.04
CA GLN A 3 -58.36 19.83 7.43
C GLN A 3 -58.30 21.36 7.27
N ASN A 4 -57.41 22.02 7.99
CA ASN A 4 -56.63 23.17 7.53
C ASN A 4 -55.82 23.75 8.69
N LYS A 5 -54.51 23.53 8.67
CA LYS A 5 -53.56 24.48 9.25
C LYS A 5 -52.58 24.83 8.12
N PRO A 6 -52.50 26.11 7.71
CA PRO A 6 -51.59 26.52 6.63
C PRO A 6 -50.15 26.16 7.01
N GLU A 7 -49.40 25.68 6.02
CA GLU A 7 -47.96 25.48 6.10
C GLU A 7 -47.30 26.73 6.69
N ASP A 8 -46.52 26.54 7.75
CA ASP A 8 -45.71 27.58 8.37
C ASP A 8 -44.54 27.89 7.42
N GLN A 9 -44.82 28.61 6.33
CA GLN A 9 -43.80 29.16 5.45
C GLN A 9 -43.15 30.33 6.17
N TYR A 10 -41.88 30.13 6.54
CA TYR A 10 -41.01 31.18 7.05
C TYR A 10 -41.11 32.45 6.19
N ASP A 11 -41.09 33.62 6.83
CA ASP A 11 -41.08 34.89 6.11
C ASP A 11 -39.83 35.03 5.22
N GLU A 12 -39.91 35.91 4.22
CA GLU A 12 -38.86 36.06 3.21
C GLU A 12 -37.48 36.39 3.81
N ASN A 13 -37.42 37.15 4.91
CA ASN A 13 -36.15 37.45 5.57
C ASN A 13 -35.59 36.21 6.27
N THR A 14 -36.45 35.46 6.96
CA THR A 14 -36.05 34.18 7.59
C THR A 14 -35.54 33.18 6.54
N LEU A 15 -36.20 33.07 5.38
CA LEU A 15 -35.74 32.21 4.27
C LEU A 15 -34.37 32.64 3.72
N LYS A 16 -34.11 33.95 3.59
CA LYS A 16 -32.79 34.46 3.17
C LYS A 16 -31.69 34.09 4.17
N ILE A 17 -31.96 34.24 5.47
CA ILE A 17 -31.01 33.86 6.53
C ILE A 17 -30.73 32.36 6.49
N ILE A 18 -31.75 31.53 6.27
CA ILE A 18 -31.59 30.07 6.15
C ILE A 18 -30.74 29.71 4.91
N ASP A 19 -31.00 30.34 3.76
CA ASP A 19 -30.22 30.11 2.53
C ASP A 19 -28.74 30.53 2.71
N GLU A 20 -28.49 31.70 3.30
CA GLU A 20 -27.13 32.16 3.61
C GLU A 20 -26.43 31.22 4.60
N ALA A 21 -27.13 30.78 5.65
CA ALA A 21 -26.60 29.82 6.61
C ALA A 21 -26.26 28.47 5.96
N ASN A 22 -27.13 27.97 5.05
CA ASN A 22 -26.89 26.73 4.32
C ASN A 22 -25.70 26.86 3.35
N LYS A 23 -25.58 27.98 2.64
CA LYS A 23 -24.41 28.28 1.81
C LYS A 23 -23.13 28.34 2.63
N ALA A 24 -23.16 28.97 3.81
CA ALA A 24 -22.01 29.02 4.70
C ALA A 24 -21.61 27.62 5.21
N ARG A 25 -22.59 26.79 5.63
CA ARG A 25 -22.34 25.40 6.04
C ARG A 25 -21.76 24.55 4.93
N SER A 26 -22.31 24.63 3.72
CA SER A 26 -21.81 23.87 2.57
C SER A 26 -20.37 24.27 2.21
N ARG A 27 -20.04 25.56 2.28
CA ARG A 27 -18.66 26.04 2.08
C ARG A 27 -17.72 25.52 3.16
N LEU A 28 -18.13 25.57 4.43
CA LEU A 28 -17.34 25.02 5.54
C LEU A 28 -17.08 23.53 5.35
N GLU A 29 -18.12 22.74 5.09
CA GLU A 29 -18.01 21.29 4.87
C GLU A 29 -17.08 20.97 3.69
N SER A 30 -17.17 21.74 2.60
CA SER A 30 -16.27 21.56 1.44
C SER A 30 -14.81 21.89 1.78
N ALA A 31 -14.57 22.92 2.59
CA ALA A 31 -13.24 23.31 3.04
C ALA A 31 -12.66 22.28 4.03
N GLU A 32 -13.47 21.75 4.95
CA GLU A 32 -13.09 20.70 5.89
C GLU A 32 -12.74 19.40 5.18
N ARG A 33 -13.53 18.98 4.18
CA ARG A 33 -13.21 17.83 3.34
C ARG A 33 -11.88 18.03 2.62
N SER A 34 -11.69 19.21 2.01
CA SER A 34 -10.44 19.55 1.32
C SER A 34 -9.23 19.53 2.27
N LEU A 35 -9.38 20.06 3.49
CA LEU A 35 -8.33 20.03 4.50
C LEU A 35 -7.98 18.60 4.88
N GLN A 36 -8.97 17.76 5.17
CA GLN A 36 -8.74 16.35 5.49
C GLN A 36 -8.06 15.60 4.33
N ASP A 37 -8.37 15.92 3.09
CA ASP A 37 -7.74 15.31 1.92
C ASP A 37 -6.25 15.68 1.84
N VAL A 38 -5.94 16.98 1.98
CA VAL A 38 -4.55 17.48 1.99
C VAL A 38 -3.76 16.93 3.17
N GLU A 39 -4.34 16.83 4.35
CA GLU A 39 -3.69 16.23 5.53
C GLU A 39 -3.34 14.76 5.31
N ARG A 40 -4.23 13.99 4.66
CA ARG A 40 -3.97 12.59 4.31
C ARG A 40 -2.86 12.47 3.27
N GLU A 41 -2.83 13.34 2.27
CA GLU A 41 -1.74 13.37 1.28
C GLU A 41 -0.41 13.72 1.93
N LEU A 42 -0.39 14.73 2.81
CA LEU A 42 0.81 15.13 3.54
C LEU A 42 1.36 13.98 4.39
N SER A 43 0.48 13.25 5.09
CA SER A 43 0.88 12.06 5.85
C SER A 43 1.53 11.02 4.94
N ARG A 44 0.89 10.69 3.81
CA ARG A 44 1.43 9.70 2.86
C ARG A 44 2.81 10.10 2.32
N VAL A 45 2.99 11.37 1.98
CA VAL A 45 4.29 11.88 1.48
C VAL A 45 5.35 11.81 2.57
N LYS A 46 5.02 12.19 3.80
CA LYS A 46 5.96 12.06 4.94
C LYS A 46 6.34 10.60 5.19
N ASP A 47 5.36 9.71 5.22
CA ASP A 47 5.57 8.27 5.43
C ASP A 47 6.46 7.69 4.30
N SER A 48 6.32 8.18 3.07
CA SER A 48 7.17 7.78 1.95
C SER A 48 8.62 8.23 2.14
N LEU A 49 8.85 9.46 2.61
CA LEU A 49 10.21 9.99 2.84
C LEU A 49 10.98 9.27 3.96
N GLU A 50 10.27 8.61 4.88
CA GLU A 50 10.88 7.91 6.02
C GLU A 50 11.18 6.43 5.75
N LYS A 51 10.72 5.87 4.62
CA LYS A 51 10.95 4.46 4.27
C LYS A 51 12.39 4.22 3.82
N ASP A 52 12.93 3.07 4.23
CA ASP A 52 14.20 2.56 3.73
C ASP A 52 13.99 1.89 2.36
N TYR A 53 14.45 2.54 1.29
CA TYR A 53 14.35 2.05 -0.09
C TYR A 53 15.63 1.35 -0.58
N GLY A 54 16.50 0.91 0.32
CA GLY A 54 17.80 0.34 -0.03
C GLY A 54 18.95 1.33 0.10
N PRO A 55 20.19 0.84 0.07
CA PRO A 55 21.40 1.65 0.24
C PRO A 55 21.59 2.73 -0.84
N GLU A 56 21.07 2.51 -2.04
CA GLU A 56 21.14 3.45 -3.16
C GLU A 56 19.74 3.92 -3.60
N ASP A 57 18.74 3.78 -2.71
CA ASP A 57 17.33 4.04 -2.99
C ASP A 57 16.79 3.23 -4.20
N GLU A 58 17.41 2.09 -4.49
CA GLU A 58 17.15 1.31 -5.71
C GLU A 58 15.73 0.77 -5.80
N PHE A 59 15.03 0.68 -4.65
CA PHE A 59 13.66 0.17 -4.57
C PHE A 59 12.57 1.26 -4.63
N ILE A 60 12.92 2.55 -4.69
CA ILE A 60 11.94 3.65 -4.87
C ILE A 60 10.92 3.38 -5.98
N PRO A 61 11.30 2.88 -7.19
CA PRO A 61 10.35 2.67 -8.27
C PRO A 61 9.24 1.65 -7.97
N LEU A 62 9.39 0.87 -6.90
CA LEU A 62 8.39 -0.10 -6.48
C LEU A 62 7.30 0.50 -5.60
N ASP A 63 7.54 1.65 -4.94
CA ASP A 63 6.54 2.29 -4.09
C ASP A 63 5.39 2.87 -4.93
N GLY A 64 4.17 2.71 -4.43
CA GLY A 64 2.94 3.08 -5.14
C GLY A 64 2.57 2.16 -6.31
N GLN A 65 3.41 1.20 -6.68
CA GLN A 65 3.08 0.17 -7.68
C GLN A 65 2.47 -1.06 -7.00
N CYS A 66 1.60 -1.78 -7.69
CA CYS A 66 1.03 -3.03 -7.18
C CYS A 66 1.07 -4.13 -8.24
N TYR A 67 1.45 -5.32 -7.80
CA TYR A 67 1.65 -6.50 -8.63
C TYR A 67 0.76 -7.63 -8.14
N SER A 68 0.09 -8.30 -9.07
CA SER A 68 -0.84 -9.38 -8.74
C SER A 68 -0.34 -10.72 -9.28
N TYR A 69 -0.53 -11.77 -8.49
CA TYR A 69 -0.28 -13.15 -8.86
C TYR A 69 -1.49 -13.99 -8.48
N SER A 70 -1.94 -14.85 -9.38
CA SER A 70 -3.11 -15.69 -9.18
C SER A 70 -2.73 -17.15 -9.28
N ASP A 71 -3.03 -17.93 -8.23
CA ASP A 71 -2.88 -19.39 -8.24
C ASP A 71 -4.21 -20.07 -8.64
N ARG A 72 -4.53 -21.26 -8.12
CA ARG A 72 -5.79 -21.94 -8.41
C ARG A 72 -7.01 -21.33 -7.69
N GLU A 73 -6.82 -20.82 -6.48
CA GLU A 73 -7.91 -20.45 -5.56
C GLU A 73 -7.92 -18.94 -5.27
N TYR A 74 -6.75 -18.34 -5.17
CA TYR A 74 -6.56 -16.96 -4.71
C TYR A 74 -5.85 -16.09 -5.74
N THR A 75 -6.07 -14.79 -5.60
CA THR A 75 -5.27 -13.72 -6.20
C THR A 75 -4.60 -12.95 -5.08
N TYR A 76 -3.28 -12.96 -5.08
CA TYR A 76 -2.45 -12.18 -4.18
C TYR A 76 -2.10 -10.87 -4.87
N LYS A 77 -2.21 -9.76 -4.14
CA LYS A 77 -1.78 -8.45 -4.60
C LYS A 77 -0.76 -7.91 -3.60
N LEU A 78 0.43 -7.66 -4.10
CA LEU A 78 1.54 -7.05 -3.37
C LEU A 78 1.67 -5.61 -3.83
N CYS A 79 1.61 -4.67 -2.91
CA CYS A 79 2.04 -3.29 -3.12
C CYS A 79 3.32 -3.08 -2.28
N PRO A 80 4.51 -3.09 -2.90
CA PRO A 80 5.78 -2.88 -2.19
C PRO A 80 5.71 -1.64 -1.30
N PHE A 81 6.24 -1.74 -0.07
CA PHE A 81 6.21 -0.65 0.93
C PHE A 81 4.83 -0.16 1.40
N ASP A 82 3.75 -0.90 1.10
CA ASP A 82 2.40 -0.62 1.60
C ASP A 82 1.80 -1.87 2.26
N GLN A 83 1.29 -2.82 1.48
CA GLN A 83 0.55 -3.97 2.02
C GLN A 83 0.52 -5.18 1.08
N VAL A 84 0.18 -6.34 1.64
CA VAL A 84 -0.17 -7.55 0.90
C VAL A 84 -1.60 -7.95 1.20
N VAL A 85 -2.36 -8.25 0.15
CA VAL A 85 -3.76 -8.68 0.27
C VAL A 85 -4.02 -9.93 -0.57
N GLN A 86 -5.01 -10.70 -0.14
CA GLN A 86 -5.49 -11.91 -0.79
C GLN A 86 -6.98 -11.78 -1.10
N MET A 87 -7.37 -12.20 -2.29
CA MET A 87 -8.76 -12.23 -2.74
C MET A 87 -9.09 -13.61 -3.32
N GLY A 88 -10.20 -14.21 -2.90
CA GLY A 88 -10.69 -15.47 -3.48
C GLY A 88 -11.21 -15.27 -4.91
N LYS A 89 -10.86 -16.17 -5.83
CA LYS A 89 -11.28 -16.09 -7.24
C LYS A 89 -12.78 -16.27 -7.44
N SER A 90 -13.43 -17.02 -6.56
CA SER A 90 -14.88 -17.24 -6.56
C SER A 90 -15.70 -16.03 -6.05
N GLY A 91 -15.02 -14.92 -5.74
CA GLY A 91 -15.61 -13.78 -5.04
C GLY A 91 -15.45 -13.92 -3.52
N GLY A 92 -15.40 -12.78 -2.84
CA GLY A 92 -15.19 -12.71 -1.40
C GLY A 92 -14.63 -11.37 -0.96
N SER A 93 -14.56 -11.17 0.35
CA SER A 93 -13.89 -10.00 0.94
C SER A 93 -12.37 -10.11 0.79
N GLU A 94 -11.72 -8.99 0.51
CA GLU A 94 -10.27 -8.87 0.57
C GLU A 94 -9.76 -9.20 1.98
N THR A 95 -8.75 -10.07 2.07
CA THR A 95 -8.09 -10.43 3.32
C THR A 95 -6.70 -9.82 3.33
N ARG A 96 -6.39 -9.03 4.35
CA ARG A 96 -5.06 -8.42 4.54
C ARG A 96 -4.08 -9.45 5.08
N LEU A 97 -3.01 -9.72 4.34
CA LEU A 97 -1.96 -10.66 4.72
C LEU A 97 -0.77 -9.99 5.44
N GLY A 98 -0.72 -8.66 5.43
CA GLY A 98 0.24 -7.87 6.19
C GLY A 98 0.35 -6.43 5.67
N VAL A 99 0.96 -5.57 6.48
CA VAL A 99 1.35 -4.19 6.16
C VAL A 99 2.86 -4.10 6.26
N TRP A 100 3.48 -3.29 5.41
CA TRP A 100 4.92 -3.09 5.37
C TRP A 100 5.48 -2.83 6.78
N ALA A 101 6.38 -3.69 7.22
CA ALA A 101 7.02 -3.64 8.54
C ALA A 101 8.52 -3.33 8.47
N GLY A 102 9.10 -3.37 7.28
CA GLY A 102 10.53 -3.13 7.05
C GLY A 102 11.22 -4.31 6.35
N TRP A 103 12.54 -4.21 6.26
CA TRP A 103 13.38 -5.28 5.75
C TRP A 103 13.62 -6.34 6.83
N LEU A 104 13.72 -7.60 6.43
CA LEU A 104 14.18 -8.65 7.34
C LEU A 104 15.64 -8.40 7.69
N GLU A 105 15.95 -8.40 8.98
CA GLU A 105 17.32 -8.29 9.50
C GLU A 105 18.25 -9.32 8.83
N ASP A 106 19.49 -8.90 8.56
CA ASP A 106 20.53 -9.70 7.90
C ASP A 106 20.21 -10.20 6.48
N SER A 107 19.07 -9.84 5.90
CA SER A 107 18.71 -10.26 4.54
C SER A 107 19.44 -9.49 3.44
N GLN A 108 20.15 -8.40 3.78
CA GLN A 108 20.81 -7.50 2.84
C GLN A 108 19.85 -7.03 1.73
N TYR A 109 18.65 -6.55 2.12
CA TYR A 109 17.61 -6.09 1.21
C TYR A 109 17.03 -7.15 0.26
N LYS A 110 17.15 -8.43 0.61
CA LYS A 110 16.57 -9.54 -0.18
C LYS A 110 15.18 -9.95 0.26
N THR A 111 14.78 -9.59 1.48
CA THR A 111 13.48 -10.01 2.03
C THR A 111 12.77 -8.85 2.68
N MET A 112 11.57 -8.55 2.18
CA MET A 112 10.63 -7.59 2.72
C MET A 112 9.69 -8.27 3.72
N LEU A 113 9.42 -7.63 4.85
CA LEU A 113 8.50 -8.10 5.88
C LEU A 113 7.19 -7.33 5.86
N TYR A 114 6.10 -8.07 5.92
CA TYR A 114 4.76 -7.55 6.09
C TYR A 114 4.11 -8.25 7.28
N ASP A 115 3.67 -7.46 8.27
CA ASP A 115 3.12 -7.97 9.51
C ASP A 115 1.79 -7.27 9.86
N LYS A 116 1.16 -7.63 10.98
CA LYS A 116 -0.09 -7.03 11.46
C LYS A 116 -1.22 -7.12 10.42
N GLY A 117 -1.27 -8.24 9.69
CA GLY A 117 -2.38 -8.58 8.83
C GLY A 117 -3.65 -8.91 9.60
N GLN A 118 -4.72 -9.23 8.88
CA GLN A 118 -6.01 -9.57 9.47
C GLN A 118 -5.88 -10.79 10.38
N THR A 119 -6.52 -10.74 11.55
CA THR A 119 -6.48 -11.82 12.55
C THR A 119 -6.93 -13.16 11.96
N CYS A 120 -6.12 -14.19 12.21
CA CYS A 120 -6.39 -15.56 11.82
C CYS A 120 -7.18 -16.28 12.93
N TRP A 121 -8.21 -17.06 12.56
CA TRP A 121 -8.93 -17.87 13.54
C TRP A 121 -8.02 -18.99 14.06
N ASN A 122 -7.75 -19.02 15.36
CA ASN A 122 -6.78 -19.92 16.00
C ASN A 122 -5.39 -19.86 15.36
N GLY A 123 -4.85 -18.66 15.17
CA GLY A 123 -3.50 -18.44 14.65
C GLY A 123 -3.00 -17.03 15.02
N PRO A 124 -1.73 -16.74 14.72
CA PRO A 124 -1.20 -15.39 14.87
C PRO A 124 -1.88 -14.41 13.91
N GLN A 125 -1.57 -13.11 14.02
CA GLN A 125 -1.89 -12.17 12.95
C GLN A 125 -1.23 -12.64 11.66
N ARG A 126 -1.94 -12.49 10.53
CA ARG A 126 -1.38 -12.88 9.24
C ARG A 126 -0.12 -12.06 8.96
N SER A 127 0.91 -12.73 8.46
CA SER A 127 2.17 -12.09 8.06
C SER A 127 2.63 -12.65 6.72
N THR A 128 3.38 -11.85 5.97
CA THR A 128 3.93 -12.23 4.67
C THR A 128 5.41 -11.87 4.59
N ARG A 129 6.23 -12.81 4.13
CA ARG A 129 7.61 -12.55 3.70
C ARG A 129 7.63 -12.46 2.19
N VAL A 130 8.22 -11.41 1.65
CA VAL A 130 8.39 -11.26 0.21
C VAL A 130 9.88 -11.34 -0.11
N THR A 131 10.29 -12.37 -0.84
CA THR A 131 11.67 -12.54 -1.30
C THR A 131 11.87 -11.89 -2.66
N LEU A 132 12.93 -11.12 -2.79
CA LEU A 132 13.28 -10.37 -3.99
C LEU A 132 14.30 -11.16 -4.81
N ASN A 133 13.95 -11.39 -6.07
CA ASN A 133 14.82 -12.03 -7.05
C ASN A 133 15.15 -11.07 -8.19
N CYS A 134 16.41 -11.04 -8.61
CA CYS A 134 16.81 -10.29 -9.80
C CYS A 134 16.06 -10.77 -11.05
N GLY A 135 15.57 -9.83 -11.86
CA GLY A 135 14.95 -10.12 -13.13
C GLY A 135 14.71 -8.89 -13.99
N LEU A 136 14.37 -9.11 -15.26
CA LEU A 136 14.18 -8.02 -16.23
C LEU A 136 12.86 -7.26 -16.08
N GLU A 137 11.87 -7.87 -15.43
CA GLU A 137 10.54 -7.32 -15.24
C GLU A 137 10.13 -7.45 -13.79
N THR A 138 9.33 -6.49 -13.32
CA THR A 138 8.77 -6.53 -11.98
C THR A 138 7.46 -7.32 -11.97
N ALA A 139 7.47 -8.48 -11.31
CA ALA A 139 6.30 -9.34 -11.22
C ALA A 139 6.37 -10.24 -9.99
N VAL A 140 5.21 -10.51 -9.37
CA VAL A 140 5.09 -11.59 -8.39
C VAL A 140 5.01 -12.92 -9.16
N ILE A 141 5.96 -13.80 -8.93
CA ILE A 141 6.11 -15.06 -9.68
C ILE A 141 5.69 -16.30 -8.89
N GLY A 142 5.41 -16.15 -7.60
CA GLY A 142 4.98 -17.24 -6.74
C GLY A 142 4.40 -16.73 -5.43
N ALA A 143 3.50 -17.52 -4.86
CA ALA A 143 2.91 -17.34 -3.54
C ALA A 143 2.67 -18.72 -2.91
N SER A 144 2.94 -18.84 -1.61
CA SER A 144 2.69 -20.05 -0.82
C SER A 144 2.35 -19.72 0.63
N GLU A 145 1.63 -20.62 1.30
CA GLU A 145 1.35 -20.55 2.73
C GLU A 145 2.08 -21.73 3.42
N PRO A 146 3.38 -21.60 3.74
CA PRO A 146 4.15 -22.68 4.34
C PRO A 146 3.64 -23.09 5.73
N ASN A 147 3.19 -22.11 6.52
CA ASN A 147 2.52 -22.33 7.79
C ASN A 147 1.19 -21.58 7.81
N LYS A 148 0.26 -22.04 8.63
CA LYS A 148 -1.05 -21.42 8.76
C LYS A 148 -0.93 -19.93 9.08
N CYS A 149 -1.49 -19.08 8.21
CA CYS A 149 -1.48 -17.62 8.32
C CYS A 149 -0.10 -16.97 8.21
N GLU A 150 0.92 -17.69 7.73
CA GLU A 150 2.22 -17.16 7.33
C GLU A 150 2.40 -17.41 5.84
N TYR A 151 2.64 -16.34 5.09
CA TYR A 151 2.70 -16.38 3.64
C TYR A 151 4.10 -16.05 3.14
N GLU A 152 4.46 -16.62 2.00
CA GLU A 152 5.68 -16.32 1.27
C GLU A 152 5.35 -15.97 -0.17
N LEU A 153 5.80 -14.80 -0.63
CA LEU A 153 5.70 -14.34 -2.00
C LEU A 153 7.09 -14.17 -2.59
N ILE A 154 7.22 -14.40 -3.90
CA ILE A 154 8.47 -14.17 -4.63
C ILE A 154 8.24 -13.02 -5.62
N LEU A 155 8.91 -11.90 -5.40
CA LEU A 155 8.92 -10.75 -6.29
C LEU A 155 10.18 -10.80 -7.16
N LYS A 156 10.00 -10.93 -8.47
CA LYS A 156 11.07 -10.70 -9.44
C LYS A 156 11.10 -9.21 -9.76
N THR A 157 12.27 -8.57 -9.78
CA THR A 157 12.42 -7.13 -10.08
C THR A 157 13.83 -6.77 -10.56
N PRO A 158 13.99 -5.80 -11.50
CA PRO A 158 15.29 -5.25 -11.87
C PRO A 158 16.05 -4.61 -10.71
N ALA A 159 15.32 -4.03 -9.74
CA ALA A 159 15.92 -3.36 -8.58
C ALA A 159 16.74 -4.33 -7.70
N ALA A 160 16.43 -5.63 -7.74
CA ALA A 160 17.17 -6.64 -6.99
C ALA A 160 18.44 -7.13 -7.72
N CYS A 161 18.73 -6.64 -8.92
CA CYS A 161 19.90 -7.01 -9.69
C CYS A 161 21.11 -6.17 -9.26
N LYS A 162 22.18 -6.83 -8.83
CA LYS A 162 23.47 -6.20 -8.58
C LYS A 162 24.32 -6.31 -9.85
N PHE A 163 24.66 -5.19 -10.46
CA PHE A 163 25.68 -5.18 -11.49
C PHE A 163 27.05 -5.14 -10.80
N PRO A 164 28.01 -6.01 -11.16
CA PRO A 164 29.37 -5.86 -10.65
C PRO A 164 29.87 -4.48 -11.10
N SER A 165 30.32 -3.67 -10.14
CA SER A 165 30.95 -2.39 -10.45
C SER A 165 32.13 -2.64 -11.37
N GLN A 166 32.18 -1.94 -12.51
CA GLN A 166 33.38 -1.91 -13.34
C GLN A 166 34.46 -1.11 -12.61
N THR A 167 35.12 -1.72 -11.64
CA THR A 167 36.29 -1.16 -10.97
C THR A 167 37.17 -2.29 -10.46
N GLN A 168 38.03 -2.80 -11.34
CA GLN A 168 39.44 -3.06 -11.05
C GLN A 168 40.21 -2.92 -12.38
N PRO A 169 41.22 -2.04 -12.51
CA PRO A 169 42.19 -2.17 -13.57
C PRO A 169 42.92 -3.51 -13.36
N VAL A 170 42.91 -4.36 -14.38
CA VAL A 170 43.68 -5.61 -14.36
C VAL A 170 45.16 -5.22 -14.37
N ASP A 171 45.81 -5.39 -13.22
CA ASP A 171 47.26 -5.23 -13.09
C ASP A 171 47.93 -6.44 -13.77
N THR A 172 48.22 -6.32 -15.07
CA THR A 172 49.05 -7.30 -15.79
C THR A 172 50.51 -6.97 -15.50
N HIS A 173 51.05 -7.53 -14.43
CA HIS A 173 52.50 -7.61 -14.24
C HIS A 173 53.03 -8.77 -15.08
N ASP A 174 53.46 -8.47 -16.31
CA ASP A 174 54.24 -9.39 -17.15
C ASP A 174 55.67 -9.46 -16.60
N GLU A 175 56.04 -10.58 -15.96
CA GLU A 175 57.45 -10.90 -15.73
C GLU A 175 58.02 -11.63 -16.95
N PHE A 176 59.05 -11.02 -17.55
CA PHE A 176 59.97 -11.61 -18.53
C PHE A 176 61.10 -12.38 -17.84
#